data_AF-A0A0Q0VM05-F1
#
_entry.id   AF-A0A0Q0VM05-F1
#
_cell.length_a   1.000
_cell.length_b   1.000
_cell.length_c   1.000
_cell.angle_alpha   90.00
_cell.angle_beta   90.00
_cell.angle_gamma   90.00
#
_symmetry.space_group_name_H-M   'P 1'
#
loop_
_entity.id
_entity.type
_entity.pdbx_description
1 polymer ?
#
loop_
_entity_poly.entity_id
_entity_poly.type
_entity_poly.pdbx_seq_one_letter_code
_entity_poly.pdbx_strand_id
1 'polypeptide(L)'
;MKSRPLSLLIVLLCLLIVLQPLSASALTAGEAKQAWRTAKSQSRDMQEAHRQAKVDWAADQTPENNQLVIDTGKEALYAALDEAEAWLIWKQLEVEENPDIPDDLKTSVSDDVDENLGKIDDLREDVDAVETRLDLGLTFLKMVGKYLELLTDVARDSGLVWVYTAGTYADTIEAYEADLREAAETMPENGEILAKLDQADVKLLNARENIADAEREYLSVKAGGTPLISFSNGNNYLKIARGNMLSAQGYLNQAYGLIVAGGRT
;
A
#
# COMPACT_ATOMS: atom_id res chain seq x y z
N MET A 1 -8.99 24.30 61.96
CA MET A 1 -9.31 24.76 60.60
C MET A 1 -8.38 24.07 59.60
N LYS A 2 -9.00 23.40 58.61
CA LYS A 2 -8.52 23.07 57.26
C LYS A 2 -7.25 22.21 57.07
N SER A 3 -7.38 20.90 57.30
CA SER A 3 -6.66 19.89 56.51
C SER A 3 -7.34 19.71 55.15
N ARG A 4 -7.01 20.57 54.17
CA ARG A 4 -7.38 20.37 52.75
C ARG A 4 -6.26 20.85 51.82
N PRO A 5 -5.22 20.03 51.61
CA PRO A 5 -4.55 20.07 50.31
C PRO A 5 -4.39 18.70 49.64
N LEU A 6 -4.40 17.59 50.39
CA LEU A 6 -4.09 16.26 49.82
C LEU A 6 -5.24 15.71 48.96
N SER A 7 -6.49 15.90 49.39
CA SER A 7 -7.68 15.47 48.63
C SER A 7 -7.83 16.22 47.32
N LEU A 8 -7.40 17.50 47.27
CA LEU A 8 -7.47 18.31 46.06
C LEU A 8 -6.40 17.88 45.05
N LEU A 9 -5.21 17.51 45.53
CA LEU A 9 -4.13 17.01 44.67
C LEU A 9 -4.49 15.64 44.06
N ILE A 10 -5.09 14.75 44.85
CA ILE A 10 -5.55 13.43 44.37
C ILE A 10 -6.68 13.57 43.35
N VAL A 11 -7.64 14.46 43.62
CA VAL A 11 -8.74 14.74 42.66
C VAL A 11 -8.21 15.40 41.39
N LEU A 12 -7.22 16.30 41.48
CA LEU A 12 -6.57 16.91 40.32
C LEU A 12 -5.75 15.89 39.52
N LEU A 13 -5.07 14.96 40.19
CA LEU A 13 -4.32 13.87 39.54
C LEU A 13 -5.26 12.87 38.85
N CYS A 14 -6.38 12.51 39.51
CA CYS A 14 -7.41 11.68 38.90
C CYS A 14 -8.12 12.39 37.74
N LEU A 15 -8.38 13.70 37.84
CA LEU A 15 -8.91 14.48 36.72
C LEU A 15 -7.91 14.59 35.57
N LEU A 16 -6.61 14.71 35.83
CA LEU A 16 -5.57 14.71 34.79
C LEU A 16 -5.40 13.33 34.13
N ILE A 17 -5.66 12.23 34.84
CA ILE A 17 -5.66 10.87 34.28
C ILE A 17 -6.95 10.61 33.45
N VAL A 18 -8.08 11.22 33.84
CA VAL A 18 -9.36 11.10 33.11
C VAL A 18 -9.49 12.11 31.96
N LEU A 19 -8.73 13.22 32.00
CA LEU A 19 -8.62 14.23 30.94
C LEU A 19 -7.40 14.05 30.04
N GLN A 20 -6.61 12.98 30.22
CA GLN A 20 -5.81 12.52 29.09
C GLN A 20 -6.83 12.21 28.00
N PRO A 21 -6.77 12.85 26.82
CA PRO A 21 -7.51 12.31 25.71
C PRO A 21 -7.10 10.83 25.68
N LEU A 22 -8.09 9.94 25.80
CA LEU A 22 -7.99 8.66 25.14
C LEU A 22 -7.94 9.00 23.64
N SER A 23 -6.86 9.65 23.19
CA SER A 23 -6.24 9.29 21.95
C SER A 23 -5.88 7.83 22.16
N ALA A 24 -6.85 6.95 21.93
CA ALA A 24 -6.59 5.78 21.12
C ALA A 24 -5.76 6.35 19.99
N SER A 25 -4.44 6.20 20.08
CA SER A 25 -3.54 6.64 19.03
C SER A 25 -4.03 5.86 17.82
N ALA A 26 -4.84 6.48 16.97
CA ALA A 26 -5.19 5.91 15.69
C ALA A 26 -3.85 5.54 15.06
N LEU A 27 -3.70 4.25 14.77
CA LEU A 27 -2.45 3.71 14.26
C LEU A 27 -2.10 4.52 13.01
N THR A 28 -0.90 5.08 12.93
CA THR A 28 -0.53 5.86 11.74
C THR A 28 -0.26 4.92 10.56
N ALA A 29 -0.34 5.39 9.31
CA ALA A 29 0.02 4.58 8.14
C ALA A 29 1.45 4.04 8.23
N GLY A 30 2.37 4.82 8.82
CA GLY A 30 3.75 4.40 9.08
C GLY A 30 3.86 3.27 10.09
N GLU A 31 3.12 3.34 11.20
CA GLU A 31 3.05 2.27 12.21
C GLU A 31 2.37 1.02 11.65
N ALA A 32 1.31 1.17 10.87
CA ALA A 32 0.57 0.07 10.26
C ALA A 32 1.44 -0.68 9.25
N LYS A 33 2.23 0.05 8.45
CA LYS A 33 3.24 -0.54 7.56
C LYS A 33 4.28 -1.36 8.32
N GLN A 34 4.69 -0.89 9.50
CA GLN A 34 5.64 -1.61 10.33
C GLN A 34 5.01 -2.84 10.98
N ALA A 35 3.75 -2.75 11.42
CA ALA A 35 2.98 -3.89 11.91
C ALA A 35 2.84 -4.97 10.82
N TRP A 36 2.52 -4.59 9.59
CA TRP A 36 2.50 -5.51 8.45
C TRP A 36 3.84 -6.19 8.21
N ARG A 37 4.96 -5.45 8.26
CA ARG A 37 6.30 -6.05 8.12
C ARG A 37 6.61 -7.06 9.21
N THR A 38 6.18 -6.77 10.45
CA THR A 38 6.32 -7.69 11.58
C THR A 38 5.48 -8.95 11.36
N ALA A 39 4.19 -8.80 11.03
CA ALA A 39 3.28 -9.90 10.74
C ALA A 39 3.80 -10.78 9.60
N LYS A 40 4.35 -10.17 8.54
CA LYS A 40 5.00 -10.87 7.42
C LYS A 40 6.22 -11.69 7.84
N SER A 41 7.03 -11.19 8.78
CA SER A 41 8.14 -11.96 9.33
C SER A 41 7.63 -13.17 10.10
N GLN A 42 6.65 -12.95 10.98
CA GLN A 42 6.03 -14.00 11.78
C GLN A 42 5.36 -15.08 10.93
N SER A 43 4.62 -14.69 9.89
CA SER A 43 4.03 -15.58 8.87
C SER A 43 5.07 -16.52 8.27
N ARG A 44 6.26 -16.01 7.91
CA ARG A 44 7.36 -16.83 7.40
C ARG A 44 7.90 -17.79 8.45
N ASP A 45 8.09 -17.33 9.68
CA ASP A 45 8.61 -18.14 10.77
C ASP A 45 7.64 -19.30 11.11
N MET A 46 6.33 -19.04 11.13
CA MET A 46 5.31 -20.07 11.36
C MET A 46 5.22 -21.07 10.19
N GLN A 47 5.35 -20.59 8.94
CA GLN A 47 5.43 -21.48 7.78
C GLN A 47 6.66 -22.39 7.82
N GLU A 48 7.80 -21.89 8.33
CA GLU A 48 9.00 -22.70 8.54
C GLU A 48 8.79 -23.74 9.64
N ALA A 49 8.23 -23.34 10.78
CA ALA A 49 7.91 -24.26 11.88
C ALA A 49 6.97 -25.39 11.42
N HIS A 50 5.93 -25.06 10.65
CA HIS A 50 5.04 -26.06 10.08
C HIS A 50 5.75 -26.98 9.06
N ARG A 51 6.70 -26.46 8.28
CA ARG A 51 7.51 -27.29 7.38
C ARG A 51 8.35 -28.28 8.16
N GLN A 52 8.98 -27.84 9.26
CA GLN A 52 9.76 -28.70 10.12
C GLN A 52 8.89 -29.77 10.79
N ALA A 53 7.72 -29.41 11.31
CA ALA A 53 6.78 -30.39 11.89
C ALA A 53 6.38 -31.49 10.90
N LYS A 54 6.20 -31.15 9.61
CA LYS A 54 5.94 -32.15 8.56
C LYS A 54 7.12 -33.08 8.31
N VAL A 55 8.36 -32.57 8.40
CA VAL A 55 9.58 -33.39 8.30
C VAL A 55 9.67 -34.35 9.48
N ASP A 56 9.44 -33.85 10.69
CA ASP A 56 9.50 -34.65 11.92
C ASP A 56 8.43 -35.76 11.92
N TRP A 57 7.20 -35.44 11.52
CA TRP A 57 6.14 -36.43 11.31
C TRP A 57 6.50 -37.47 10.23
N ALA A 58 7.13 -37.05 9.13
CA ALA A 58 7.55 -37.98 8.07
C ALA A 58 8.64 -38.94 8.55
N ALA A 59 9.49 -38.49 9.48
CA ALA A 59 10.51 -39.30 10.11
C ALA A 59 9.94 -40.24 11.19
N ASP A 60 8.97 -39.76 11.97
CA ASP A 60 8.36 -40.51 13.07
C ASP A 60 6.86 -40.22 13.21
N GLN A 61 6.04 -41.23 12.92
CA GLN A 61 4.58 -41.10 12.77
C GLN A 61 3.81 -41.29 14.09
N THR A 62 4.29 -40.68 15.17
CA THR A 62 3.67 -40.73 16.50
C THR A 62 2.46 -39.79 16.62
N PRO A 63 1.42 -40.13 17.41
CA PRO A 63 0.29 -39.24 17.65
C PRO A 63 0.70 -37.81 18.06
N GLU A 64 1.78 -37.67 18.82
CA GLU A 64 2.37 -36.40 19.23
C GLU A 64 2.87 -35.60 18.03
N ASN A 65 3.65 -36.21 17.14
CA ASN A 65 4.11 -35.55 15.91
C ASN A 65 2.96 -35.24 14.95
N ASN A 66 1.90 -36.06 14.94
CA ASN A 66 0.70 -35.76 14.16
C ASN A 66 0.02 -34.49 14.66
N GLN A 67 -0.13 -34.35 15.98
CA GLN A 67 -0.72 -33.19 16.60
C GLN A 67 0.13 -31.94 16.36
N LEU A 68 1.47 -32.06 16.44
CA LEU A 68 2.39 -30.97 16.16
C LEU A 68 2.22 -30.42 14.73
N VAL A 69 1.97 -31.27 13.73
CA VAL A 69 1.67 -30.84 12.36
C VAL A 69 0.36 -30.05 12.29
N ILE A 70 -0.65 -30.44 13.07
CA ILE A 70 -1.94 -29.75 13.13
C ILE A 70 -1.76 -28.38 13.78
N ASP A 71 -1.14 -28.33 14.95
CA ASP A 71 -0.98 -27.10 15.74
C ASP A 71 -0.15 -26.06 14.99
N THR A 72 1.04 -26.45 14.52
CA THR A 72 1.89 -25.55 13.70
C THR A 72 1.23 -25.16 12.37
N GLY A 73 0.36 -26.02 11.85
CA GLY A 73 -0.46 -25.72 10.67
C GLY A 73 -1.45 -24.61 10.95
N LYS A 74 -2.19 -24.69 12.06
CA LYS A 74 -3.13 -23.64 12.50
C LYS A 74 -2.39 -22.32 12.75
N GLU A 75 -1.25 -22.37 13.43
CA GLU A 75 -0.42 -21.17 13.67
C GLU A 75 0.04 -20.52 12.36
N ALA A 76 0.45 -21.31 11.36
CA ALA A 76 0.85 -20.81 10.06
C ALA A 76 -0.32 -20.19 9.27
N LEU A 77 -1.52 -20.78 9.35
CA LEU A 77 -2.72 -20.22 8.73
C LEU A 77 -3.13 -18.91 9.40
N TYR A 78 -3.14 -18.87 10.73
CA TYR A 78 -3.38 -17.65 11.51
C TYR A 78 -2.41 -16.53 11.15
N ALA A 79 -1.11 -16.83 11.15
CA ALA A 79 -0.11 -15.82 10.84
C ALA A 79 -0.22 -15.28 9.40
N ALA A 80 -0.70 -16.08 8.45
CA ALA A 80 -0.99 -15.62 7.09
C ALA A 80 -2.22 -14.69 7.04
N LEU A 81 -3.26 -14.96 7.84
CA LEU A 81 -4.42 -14.07 7.98
C LEU A 81 -4.04 -12.76 8.68
N ASP A 82 -3.20 -12.81 9.71
CA ASP A 82 -2.68 -11.62 10.40
C ASP A 82 -1.81 -10.76 9.46
N GLU A 83 -1.00 -11.39 8.59
CA GLU A 83 -0.25 -10.67 7.56
C GLU A 83 -1.20 -9.95 6.58
N ALA A 84 -2.28 -10.61 6.15
CA ALA A 84 -3.27 -10.03 5.25
C ALA A 84 -4.02 -8.86 5.90
N GLU A 85 -4.54 -9.04 7.12
CA GLU A 85 -5.21 -7.99 7.89
C GLU A 85 -4.30 -6.78 8.08
N ALA A 86 -3.06 -6.99 8.54
CA ALA A 86 -2.13 -5.89 8.76
C ALA A 86 -1.80 -5.14 7.46
N TRP A 87 -1.78 -5.83 6.31
CA TRP A 87 -1.61 -5.18 5.02
C TRP A 87 -2.84 -4.34 4.64
N LEU A 88 -4.05 -4.87 4.82
CA LEU A 88 -5.31 -4.17 4.53
C LEU A 88 -5.43 -2.88 5.37
N ILE A 89 -5.18 -2.98 6.69
CA ILE A 89 -5.18 -1.83 7.60
C ILE A 89 -4.15 -0.78 7.18
N TRP A 90 -2.93 -1.21 6.79
CA TRP A 90 -1.94 -0.27 6.28
C TRP A 90 -2.42 0.43 5.01
N LYS A 91 -3.07 -0.29 4.08
CA LYS A 91 -3.57 0.30 2.84
C LYS A 91 -4.70 1.29 3.04
N GLN A 92 -5.61 1.01 3.96
CA GLN A 92 -6.63 1.96 4.39
C GLN A 92 -5.98 3.25 4.91
N LEU A 93 -5.10 3.14 5.90
CA LEU A 93 -4.47 4.32 6.54
C LEU A 93 -3.57 5.10 5.57
N GLU A 94 -2.84 4.41 4.68
CA GLU A 94 -1.99 5.04 3.65
C GLU A 94 -2.80 5.99 2.76
N VAL A 95 -4.07 5.67 2.51
CA VAL A 95 -4.98 6.44 1.67
C VAL A 95 -5.75 7.47 2.50
N GLU A 96 -6.27 7.11 3.67
CA GLU A 96 -7.01 8.02 4.57
C GLU A 96 -6.17 9.22 5.02
N GLU A 97 -4.92 8.98 5.42
CA GLU A 97 -4.02 10.02 5.93
C GLU A 97 -3.49 10.96 4.86
N ASN A 98 -3.64 10.60 3.58
CA ASN A 98 -3.15 11.41 2.48
C ASN A 98 -4.21 12.47 2.09
N PRO A 99 -3.96 13.77 2.32
CA PRO A 99 -4.92 14.83 2.02
C PRO A 99 -5.13 15.05 0.52
N ASP A 100 -4.20 14.60 -0.32
CA ASP A 100 -4.23 14.85 -1.76
C ASP A 100 -5.06 13.82 -2.53
N ILE A 101 -5.43 12.70 -1.89
CA ILE A 101 -6.24 11.65 -2.50
C ILE A 101 -7.73 12.01 -2.43
N PRO A 102 -8.48 11.88 -3.54
CA PRO A 102 -9.92 12.11 -3.60
C PRO A 102 -10.73 11.20 -2.67
N ASP A 103 -11.81 11.73 -2.10
CA ASP A 103 -12.66 11.00 -1.15
C ASP A 103 -13.30 9.74 -1.76
N ASP A 104 -13.60 9.72 -3.06
CA ASP A 104 -14.16 8.55 -3.74
C ASP A 104 -13.18 7.38 -3.78
N LEU A 105 -11.89 7.64 -4.03
CA LEU A 105 -10.85 6.62 -3.94
C LEU A 105 -10.61 6.17 -2.49
N LYS A 106 -10.70 7.08 -1.52
CA LYS A 106 -10.62 6.73 -0.10
C LYS A 106 -11.75 5.80 0.31
N THR A 107 -12.99 6.14 -0.06
CA THR A 107 -14.16 5.31 0.21
C THR A 107 -14.06 3.94 -0.46
N SER A 108 -13.64 3.88 -1.74
CA SER A 108 -13.48 2.60 -2.45
C SER A 108 -12.49 1.66 -1.74
N VAL A 109 -11.32 2.18 -1.36
CA VAL A 109 -10.33 1.40 -0.60
C VAL A 109 -10.87 0.98 0.77
N SER A 110 -11.56 1.87 1.49
CA SER A 110 -12.13 1.56 2.81
C SER A 110 -13.20 0.47 2.72
N ASP A 111 -14.12 0.56 1.76
CA ASP A 111 -15.19 -0.41 1.56
C ASP A 111 -14.61 -1.80 1.23
N ASP A 112 -13.62 -1.84 0.34
CA ASP A 112 -12.93 -3.09 -0.02
C ASP A 112 -12.14 -3.66 1.18
N VAL A 113 -11.54 -2.81 2.02
CA VAL A 113 -10.84 -3.24 3.24
C VAL A 113 -11.83 -3.84 4.23
N ASP A 114 -12.94 -3.15 4.54
CA ASP A 114 -13.95 -3.62 5.48
C ASP A 114 -14.57 -4.96 5.05
N GLU A 115 -14.89 -5.13 3.75
CA GLU A 115 -15.39 -6.39 3.22
C GLU A 115 -14.36 -7.52 3.41
N ASN A 116 -13.09 -7.25 3.12
CA ASN A 116 -12.04 -8.26 3.20
C ASN A 116 -11.62 -8.59 4.65
N LEU A 117 -11.73 -7.65 5.59
CA LEU A 117 -11.58 -7.93 7.01
C LEU A 117 -12.67 -8.88 7.51
N GLY A 118 -13.93 -8.69 7.09
CA GLY A 118 -15.02 -9.63 7.39
C GLY A 118 -14.75 -11.05 6.86
N LYS A 119 -14.20 -11.18 5.65
CA LYS A 119 -13.78 -12.47 5.09
C LYS A 119 -12.60 -13.11 5.85
N ILE A 120 -11.72 -12.31 6.43
CA ILE A 120 -10.62 -12.80 7.28
C ILE A 120 -11.18 -13.41 8.56
N ASP A 121 -12.16 -12.77 9.20
CA ASP A 121 -12.80 -13.30 10.41
C ASP A 121 -13.49 -14.65 10.14
N ASP A 122 -14.24 -14.78 9.04
CA ASP A 122 -14.82 -16.06 8.61
C ASP A 122 -13.74 -17.16 8.44
N LEU A 123 -12.58 -16.79 7.89
CA LEU A 123 -11.46 -17.73 7.69
C LEU A 123 -10.80 -18.12 9.01
N ARG A 124 -10.75 -17.24 10.01
CA ARG A 124 -10.26 -17.57 11.35
C ARG A 124 -11.14 -18.62 12.02
N GLU A 125 -12.46 -18.48 11.89
CA GLU A 125 -13.40 -19.50 12.39
C GLU A 125 -13.16 -20.88 11.75
N ASP A 126 -12.88 -20.91 10.44
CA ASP A 126 -12.51 -22.15 9.75
C ASP A 126 -11.22 -22.77 10.32
N VAL A 127 -10.20 -21.94 10.59
CA VAL A 127 -8.94 -22.39 11.18
C VAL A 127 -9.15 -22.92 12.59
N ASP A 128 -9.99 -22.27 13.40
CA ASP A 128 -10.32 -22.74 14.75
C ASP A 128 -10.97 -24.12 14.76
N ALA A 129 -11.86 -24.38 13.79
CA ALA A 129 -12.54 -25.65 13.61
C ALA A 129 -11.63 -26.80 13.11
N VAL A 130 -10.35 -26.55 12.81
CA VAL A 130 -9.40 -27.61 12.42
C VAL A 130 -9.10 -28.51 13.62
N GLU A 131 -9.52 -29.79 13.51
CA GLU A 131 -9.24 -30.84 14.48
C GLU A 131 -8.31 -31.94 13.92
N THR A 132 -8.30 -32.12 12.60
CA THR A 132 -7.49 -33.15 11.95
C THR A 132 -6.60 -32.59 10.84
N ARG A 133 -5.63 -33.40 10.40
CA ARG A 133 -4.79 -33.04 9.24
C ARG A 133 -5.57 -32.93 7.93
N LEU A 134 -6.68 -33.66 7.80
CA LEU A 134 -7.55 -33.52 6.64
C LEU A 134 -8.23 -32.16 6.67
N ASP A 135 -8.76 -31.75 7.82
CA ASP A 135 -9.39 -30.43 8.00
C ASP A 135 -8.37 -29.31 7.75
N LEU A 136 -7.15 -29.47 8.25
CA LEU A 136 -6.04 -28.54 7.99
C LEU A 136 -5.79 -28.39 6.48
N GLY A 137 -5.73 -29.51 5.75
CA GLY A 137 -5.50 -29.50 4.31
C GLY A 137 -6.65 -28.84 3.54
N LEU A 138 -7.90 -29.10 3.92
CA LEU A 138 -9.08 -28.48 3.32
C LEU A 138 -9.13 -26.97 3.59
N THR A 139 -8.85 -26.57 4.83
CA THR A 139 -8.79 -25.16 5.25
C THR A 139 -7.68 -24.41 4.52
N PHE A 140 -6.49 -25.03 4.38
CA PHE A 140 -5.41 -24.47 3.57
C PHE A 140 -5.83 -24.23 2.12
N LEU A 141 -6.48 -25.20 1.47
CA LEU A 141 -6.95 -25.04 0.08
C LEU A 141 -8.00 -23.94 -0.04
N LYS A 142 -8.93 -23.85 0.92
CA LYS A 142 -9.92 -22.76 1.01
C LYS A 142 -9.23 -21.40 1.13
N MET A 143 -8.24 -21.30 2.02
CA MET A 143 -7.44 -20.10 2.20
C MET A 143 -6.67 -19.71 0.94
N VAL A 144 -6.02 -20.64 0.23
CA VAL A 144 -5.31 -20.32 -1.02
C VAL A 144 -6.25 -19.70 -2.07
N GLY A 145 -7.47 -20.23 -2.20
CA GLY A 145 -8.47 -19.66 -3.10
C GLY A 145 -8.90 -18.25 -2.68
N LYS A 146 -9.26 -18.07 -1.40
CA LYS A 146 -9.74 -16.79 -0.88
C LYS A 146 -8.65 -15.73 -0.72
N TYR A 147 -7.40 -16.10 -0.45
CA TYR A 147 -6.31 -15.16 -0.17
C TYR A 147 -6.03 -14.22 -1.35
N LEU A 148 -6.14 -14.73 -2.58
CA LEU A 148 -6.04 -13.86 -3.75
C LEU A 148 -7.21 -12.89 -3.82
N GLU A 149 -8.43 -13.34 -3.52
CA GLU A 149 -9.61 -12.49 -3.50
C GLU A 149 -9.51 -11.39 -2.44
N LEU A 150 -9.02 -11.73 -1.22
CA LEU A 150 -8.84 -10.80 -0.10
C LEU A 150 -7.99 -9.57 -0.45
N LEU A 151 -7.00 -9.74 -1.32
CA LEU A 151 -6.03 -8.69 -1.61
C LEU A 151 -6.28 -8.01 -2.96
N THR A 152 -7.02 -8.64 -3.87
CA THR A 152 -7.11 -8.19 -5.26
C THR A 152 -7.80 -6.84 -5.39
N ASP A 153 -8.94 -6.65 -4.72
CA ASP A 153 -9.72 -5.42 -4.86
C ASP A 153 -9.00 -4.22 -4.22
N VAL A 154 -8.49 -4.39 -2.99
CA VAL A 154 -7.66 -3.36 -2.32
C VAL A 154 -6.37 -3.07 -3.08
N ALA A 155 -5.75 -4.07 -3.72
CA ALA A 155 -4.55 -3.87 -4.54
C ALA A 155 -4.85 -3.11 -5.83
N ARG A 156 -6.01 -3.35 -6.45
CA ARG A 156 -6.49 -2.62 -7.62
C ARG A 156 -6.67 -1.15 -7.25
N ASP A 157 -7.41 -0.88 -6.19
CA ASP A 157 -7.74 0.48 -5.79
C ASP A 157 -6.52 1.24 -5.28
N SER A 158 -5.61 0.57 -4.57
CA SER A 158 -4.27 1.10 -4.27
C SER A 158 -3.48 1.46 -5.54
N GLY A 159 -3.60 0.67 -6.60
CA GLY A 159 -3.01 0.96 -7.91
C GLY A 159 -3.62 2.20 -8.56
N LEU A 160 -4.94 2.38 -8.46
CA LEU A 160 -5.64 3.57 -8.95
C LEU A 160 -5.26 4.83 -8.17
N VAL A 161 -5.01 4.72 -6.86
CA VAL A 161 -4.42 5.82 -6.06
C VAL A 161 -3.05 6.23 -6.61
N TRP A 162 -2.21 5.28 -7.04
CA TRP A 162 -0.92 5.60 -7.65
C TRP A 162 -1.05 6.21 -9.04
N VAL A 163 -2.02 5.77 -9.85
CA VAL A 163 -2.36 6.38 -11.13
C VAL A 163 -2.76 7.84 -10.92
N TYR A 164 -3.69 8.11 -10.01
CA TYR A 164 -4.12 9.45 -9.66
C TYR A 164 -2.94 10.32 -9.23
N THR A 165 -2.14 9.83 -8.28
CA THR A 165 -0.96 10.54 -7.77
C THR A 165 0.03 10.87 -8.89
N ALA A 166 0.30 9.91 -9.79
CA ALA A 166 1.17 10.13 -10.94
C ALA A 166 0.59 11.18 -11.91
N GLY A 167 -0.73 11.20 -12.09
CA GLY A 167 -1.46 12.22 -12.84
C GLY A 167 -1.23 13.62 -12.26
N THR A 168 -1.42 13.80 -10.96
CA THR A 168 -1.20 15.08 -10.27
C THR A 168 0.25 15.58 -10.39
N TYR A 169 1.22 14.66 -10.31
CA TYR A 169 2.62 15.00 -10.56
C TYR A 169 2.86 15.43 -12.01
N ALA A 170 2.28 14.72 -12.98
CA ALA A 170 2.37 15.10 -14.39
C ALA A 170 1.75 16.50 -14.63
N ASP A 171 0.58 16.79 -14.05
CA ASP A 171 -0.07 18.12 -14.11
C ASP A 171 0.87 19.21 -13.58
N THR A 172 1.56 18.95 -12.47
CA THR A 172 2.50 19.90 -11.85
C THR A 172 3.70 20.17 -12.75
N ILE A 173 4.26 19.13 -13.38
CA ILE A 173 5.41 19.29 -14.29
C ILE A 173 4.99 20.00 -15.57
N GLU A 174 3.80 19.72 -16.11
CA GLU A 174 3.23 20.42 -17.26
C GLU A 174 2.98 21.91 -16.96
N ALA A 175 2.45 22.24 -15.79
CA ALA A 175 2.30 23.64 -15.38
C ALA A 175 3.66 24.36 -15.32
N TYR A 176 4.68 23.70 -14.77
CA TYR A 176 6.03 24.27 -14.74
C TYR A 176 6.64 24.41 -16.14
N GLU A 177 6.39 23.46 -17.05
CA GLU A 177 6.80 23.57 -18.45
C GLU A 177 6.15 24.78 -19.12
N ALA A 178 4.84 24.99 -18.92
CA ALA A 178 4.10 26.10 -19.49
C ALA A 178 4.65 27.46 -19.01
N ASP A 179 4.94 27.59 -17.70
CA ASP A 179 5.53 28.80 -17.12
C ASP A 179 6.92 29.10 -17.74
N LEU A 180 7.75 28.07 -17.91
CA LEU A 180 9.07 28.23 -18.55
C LEU A 180 8.95 28.59 -20.03
N ARG A 181 7.95 28.02 -20.72
CA ARG A 181 7.70 28.29 -22.14
C ARG A 181 7.25 29.72 -22.36
N GLU A 182 6.30 30.21 -21.55
CA GLU A 182 5.86 31.61 -21.59
C GLU A 182 7.05 32.56 -21.36
N ALA A 183 7.90 32.27 -20.37
CA ALA A 183 9.10 33.05 -20.14
C ALA A 183 10.05 33.05 -21.35
N ALA A 184 10.31 31.87 -21.94
CA ALA A 184 11.23 31.70 -23.06
C ALA A 184 10.77 32.44 -24.33
N GLU A 185 9.46 32.50 -24.61
CA GLU A 185 8.91 33.18 -25.79
C GLU A 185 9.21 34.68 -25.81
N THR A 186 9.39 35.29 -24.63
CA THR A 186 9.73 36.71 -24.51
C THR A 186 11.23 37.01 -24.65
N MET A 187 12.07 35.98 -24.71
CA MET A 187 13.52 36.12 -24.72
C MET A 187 14.10 36.17 -26.14
N PRO A 188 15.11 37.02 -26.39
CA PRO A 188 15.94 36.91 -27.60
C PRO A 188 16.78 35.62 -27.55
N GLU A 189 17.03 35.01 -28.71
CA GLU A 189 17.87 33.80 -28.84
C GLU A 189 17.37 32.58 -28.02
N ASN A 190 16.06 32.34 -28.02
CA ASN A 190 15.40 31.29 -27.23
C ASN A 190 15.41 29.87 -27.85
N GLY A 191 16.06 29.68 -29.01
CA GLY A 191 15.96 28.42 -29.77
C GLY A 191 16.40 27.17 -29.01
N GLU A 192 17.49 27.25 -28.23
CA GLU A 192 17.94 26.12 -27.41
C GLU A 192 17.00 25.87 -26.22
N ILE A 193 16.44 26.92 -25.63
CA ILE A 193 15.48 26.82 -24.52
C ILE A 193 14.22 26.08 -25.00
N LEU A 194 13.64 26.52 -26.13
CA LEU A 194 12.48 25.88 -26.73
C LEU A 194 12.76 24.42 -27.10
N ALA A 195 13.94 24.10 -27.62
CA ALA A 195 14.32 22.72 -27.92
C ALA A 195 14.37 21.82 -26.66
N LYS A 196 14.76 22.36 -25.49
CA LYS A 196 14.71 21.62 -24.21
C LYS A 196 13.27 21.44 -23.74
N LEU A 197 12.44 22.47 -23.87
CA LEU A 197 11.02 22.40 -23.51
C LEU A 197 10.27 21.40 -24.39
N ASP A 198 10.55 21.34 -25.69
CA ASP A 198 9.96 20.35 -26.61
C ASP A 198 10.39 18.91 -26.25
N GLN A 199 11.63 18.72 -25.79
CA GLN A 199 12.08 17.42 -25.27
C GLN A 199 11.37 17.05 -23.98
N ALA A 200 11.09 18.02 -23.10
CA ALA A 200 10.31 17.79 -21.89
C ALA A 200 8.86 17.39 -22.22
N ASP A 201 8.22 18.11 -23.15
CA ASP A 201 6.85 17.86 -23.60
C ASP A 201 6.69 16.44 -24.18
N VAL A 202 7.60 16.01 -25.06
CA VAL A 202 7.60 14.63 -25.57
C VAL A 202 7.69 13.60 -24.43
N LYS A 203 8.46 13.88 -23.38
CA LYS A 203 8.54 12.98 -22.21
C LYS A 203 7.26 13.00 -21.38
N LEU A 204 6.62 14.15 -21.21
CA LEU A 204 5.35 14.27 -20.51
C LEU A 204 4.22 13.54 -21.23
N LEU A 205 4.12 13.68 -22.56
CA LEU A 205 3.17 12.94 -23.37
C LEU A 205 3.33 11.42 -23.19
N ASN A 206 4.55 10.92 -23.31
CA ASN A 206 4.82 9.50 -23.07
C ASN A 206 4.47 9.09 -21.62
N ALA A 207 4.70 9.96 -20.64
CA ALA A 207 4.31 9.67 -19.26
C ALA A 207 2.78 9.54 -19.11
N ARG A 208 2.01 10.45 -19.73
CA ARG A 208 0.54 10.41 -19.74
C ARG A 208 -0.02 9.16 -20.37
N GLU A 209 0.51 8.76 -21.53
CA GLU A 209 0.12 7.52 -22.20
C GLU A 209 0.34 6.31 -21.27
N ASN A 210 1.49 6.24 -20.60
CA ASN A 210 1.78 5.16 -19.66
C ASN A 210 0.90 5.22 -18.39
N ILE A 211 0.54 6.41 -17.90
CA ILE A 211 -0.40 6.55 -16.77
C ILE A 211 -1.79 6.02 -17.16
N ALA A 212 -2.28 6.38 -18.35
CA ALA A 212 -3.55 5.88 -18.87
C ALA A 212 -3.52 4.37 -19.14
N ASP A 213 -2.41 3.84 -19.64
CA ASP A 213 -2.22 2.40 -19.81
C ASP A 213 -2.24 1.66 -18.47
N ALA A 214 -1.59 2.23 -17.44
CA ALA A 214 -1.63 1.68 -16.09
C ALA A 214 -3.06 1.67 -15.52
N GLU A 215 -3.80 2.76 -15.67
CA GLU A 215 -5.19 2.86 -15.24
C GLU A 215 -6.05 1.76 -15.86
N ARG A 216 -5.95 1.57 -17.18
CA ARG A 216 -6.69 0.51 -17.89
C ARG A 216 -6.33 -0.89 -17.39
N GLU A 217 -5.05 -1.15 -17.12
CA GLU A 217 -4.60 -2.44 -16.58
C GLU A 217 -5.17 -2.69 -15.19
N TYR A 218 -5.14 -1.70 -14.28
CA TYR A 218 -5.76 -1.86 -12.95
C TYR A 218 -7.28 -2.02 -13.05
N LEU A 219 -7.98 -1.21 -13.83
CA LEU A 219 -9.42 -1.33 -14.04
C LEU A 219 -9.84 -2.65 -14.70
N SER A 220 -8.93 -3.31 -15.43
CA SER A 220 -9.17 -4.64 -16.00
C SER A 220 -9.19 -5.76 -14.94
N VAL A 221 -8.66 -5.49 -13.75
CA VAL A 221 -8.65 -6.43 -12.63
C VAL A 221 -10.06 -6.55 -12.05
N LYS A 222 -10.67 -7.72 -12.26
CA LYS A 222 -11.95 -8.10 -11.64
C LYS A 222 -11.71 -9.01 -10.44
N ALA A 223 -12.53 -8.84 -9.41
CA ALA A 223 -12.63 -9.75 -8.27
C ALA A 223 -12.83 -11.20 -8.77
N GLY A 224 -11.99 -12.12 -8.30
CA GLY A 224 -12.02 -13.53 -8.68
C GLY A 224 -11.39 -13.84 -10.05
N GLY A 225 -10.15 -14.33 -10.04
CA GLY A 225 -9.53 -15.03 -11.18
C GLY A 225 -8.84 -14.18 -12.25
N THR A 226 -8.67 -12.87 -12.06
CA THR A 226 -7.89 -12.04 -12.99
C THR A 226 -6.39 -12.33 -12.85
N PRO A 227 -5.64 -12.56 -13.95
CA PRO A 227 -4.22 -12.85 -13.87
C PRO A 227 -3.41 -11.72 -13.22
N LEU A 228 -2.47 -12.09 -12.33
CA LEU A 228 -1.45 -11.21 -11.73
C LEU A 228 -0.65 -10.37 -12.74
N ILE A 229 -0.73 -10.74 -14.02
CA ILE A 229 -0.10 -10.06 -15.15
C ILE A 229 -0.59 -8.60 -15.26
N SER A 230 -1.89 -8.33 -15.05
CA SER A 230 -2.41 -6.96 -15.15
C SER A 230 -1.85 -6.04 -14.05
N PHE A 231 -1.71 -6.53 -12.82
CA PHE A 231 -1.00 -5.79 -11.76
C PHE A 231 0.46 -5.53 -12.14
N SER A 232 1.15 -6.53 -12.68
CA SER A 232 2.54 -6.39 -13.13
C SER A 232 2.67 -5.37 -14.27
N ASN A 233 1.76 -5.40 -15.23
CA ASN A 233 1.73 -4.46 -16.35
C ASN A 233 1.46 -3.03 -15.86
N GLY A 234 0.43 -2.82 -15.04
CA GLY A 234 0.12 -1.52 -14.45
C GLY A 234 1.31 -0.93 -13.69
N ASN A 235 1.97 -1.74 -12.84
CA ASN A 235 3.18 -1.34 -12.12
C ASN A 235 4.33 -0.98 -13.08
N ASN A 236 4.50 -1.73 -14.17
CA ASN A 236 5.56 -1.46 -15.15
C ASN A 236 5.29 -0.16 -15.93
N TYR A 237 4.05 0.09 -16.34
CA TYR A 237 3.64 1.33 -16.97
C TYR A 237 3.87 2.54 -16.05
N LEU A 238 3.46 2.47 -14.77
CA LEU A 238 3.76 3.54 -13.80
C LEU A 238 5.27 3.77 -13.61
N LYS A 239 6.08 2.71 -13.61
CA LYS A 239 7.54 2.83 -13.54
C LYS A 239 8.11 3.56 -14.75
N ILE A 240 7.63 3.25 -15.95
CA ILE A 240 8.04 3.92 -17.20
C ILE A 240 7.59 5.39 -17.16
N ALA A 241 6.34 5.66 -16.77
CA ALA A 241 5.82 7.01 -16.62
C ALA A 241 6.68 7.85 -15.68
N ARG A 242 7.08 7.30 -14.52
CA ARG A 242 8.01 7.96 -13.59
C ARG A 242 9.37 8.26 -14.24
N GLY A 243 9.94 7.33 -14.99
CA GLY A 243 11.20 7.55 -15.70
C GLY A 243 11.11 8.67 -16.74
N ASN A 244 9.98 8.75 -17.44
CA ASN A 244 9.69 9.82 -18.38
C ASN A 244 9.50 11.18 -17.68
N MET A 245 8.73 11.25 -16.59
CA MET A 245 8.57 12.47 -15.79
C MET A 245 9.90 13.00 -15.23
N LEU A 246 10.77 12.12 -14.72
CA LEU A 246 12.11 12.51 -14.27
C LEU A 246 12.98 13.06 -15.41
N SER A 247 12.86 12.46 -16.60
CA SER A 247 13.57 12.95 -17.79
C SER A 247 13.03 14.32 -18.22
N ALA A 248 11.71 14.51 -18.22
CA ALA A 248 11.07 15.79 -18.49
C ALA A 248 11.59 16.87 -17.54
N GLN A 249 11.55 16.62 -16.23
CA GLN A 249 12.08 17.53 -15.22
C GLN A 249 13.57 17.85 -15.43
N GLY A 250 14.36 16.88 -15.86
CA GLY A 250 15.77 17.09 -16.24
C GLY A 250 15.96 18.07 -17.39
N TYR A 251 15.07 18.05 -18.39
CA TYR A 251 15.06 19.02 -19.49
C TYR A 251 14.54 20.39 -19.05
N LEU A 252 13.48 20.44 -18.22
CA LEU A 252 12.96 21.69 -17.67
C LEU A 252 14.02 22.42 -16.82
N ASN A 253 14.80 21.69 -16.03
CA ASN A 253 15.91 22.28 -15.27
C ASN A 253 17.02 22.85 -16.17
N GLN A 254 17.28 22.23 -17.32
CA GLN A 254 18.21 22.77 -18.31
C GLN A 254 17.64 24.04 -18.96
N ALA A 255 16.36 24.02 -19.36
CA ALA A 255 15.68 25.18 -19.91
C ALA A 255 15.70 26.37 -18.94
N TYR A 256 15.35 26.13 -17.67
CA TYR A 256 15.43 27.13 -16.60
C TYR A 256 16.84 27.70 -16.43
N GLY A 257 17.87 26.85 -16.44
CA GLY A 257 19.26 27.30 -16.37
C GLY A 257 19.65 28.23 -17.52
N LEU A 258 19.22 27.92 -18.75
CA LEU A 258 19.44 28.77 -19.92
C LEU A 258 18.68 30.10 -19.83
N ILE A 259 17.44 30.08 -19.34
CA ILE A 259 16.64 31.28 -19.08
C ILE A 259 17.36 32.20 -18.09
N VAL A 260 17.83 31.66 -16.96
CA VAL A 260 18.53 32.43 -15.93
C VAL A 260 19.88 32.97 -16.44
N ALA A 261 20.58 32.24 -17.29
CA ALA A 261 21.81 32.70 -17.93
C ALA A 261 21.59 33.77 -19.02
N GLY A 262 20.33 34.08 -19.35
CA GLY A 262 19.97 35.08 -20.36
C GLY A 262 20.20 34.60 -21.79
N GLY A 263 20.08 33.29 -22.05
CA GLY A 263 20.22 32.70 -23.39
C GLY A 263 21.65 32.68 -23.96
N ARG A 264 22.67 33.03 -23.17
CA ARG A 264 24.07 33.05 -23.63
C ARG A 264 24.74 31.69 -23.47
N THR A 265 25.01 31.02 -24.59
CA THR A 265 26.09 30.03 -24.75
C THR A 265 27.11 30.54 -25.75
#